data_AF-A0A9P6E179-F1
#
_entry.id   AF-A0A9P6E179-F1
#
_cell.length_a   1.000
_cell.length_b   1.000
_cell.length_c   1.000
_cell.angle_alpha   90.00
_cell.angle_beta   90.00
_cell.angle_gamma   90.00
#
_symmetry.space_group_name_H-M   'P 1'
#
loop_
_entity.id
_entity.type
_entity.pdbx_description
1 polymer ?
#
loop_
_entity_poly.entity_id
_entity_poly.type
_entity_poly.pdbx_seq_one_letter_code
_entity_poly.pdbx_strand_id
1 'polypeptide(L)'
;MRGKNGILHGAYVPQEIKSEGLLKMDINQPLWEDVYIADLPDGKAPDWLGDESVHTGIRAAQEAINCKQDLLRCHAEHLNLCAWYRSEFTATKRACDLSSGVLVLFTMV
;
A
#
# COMPACT_ATOMS: atom_id res chain seq x y z
N MET A 1 -4.52 31.90 -6.95
CA MET A 1 -5.96 31.68 -7.18
C MET A 1 -6.52 30.95 -5.97
N ARG A 2 -7.01 31.67 -4.96
CA ARG A 2 -7.54 31.09 -3.72
C ARG A 2 -9.05 31.32 -3.74
N GLY A 3 -9.85 30.24 -3.65
CA GLY A 3 -11.30 30.35 -3.55
C GLY A 3 -11.73 30.83 -2.16
N LYS A 4 -13.03 31.05 -1.98
CA LYS A 4 -13.60 31.43 -0.66
C LYS A 4 -13.20 30.40 0.40
N ASN A 5 -12.90 30.87 1.61
CA ASN A 5 -12.52 30.07 2.78
C ASN A 5 -11.24 29.22 2.62
N GLY A 6 -10.35 29.55 1.68
CA GLY A 6 -9.09 28.82 1.50
C GLY A 6 -9.21 27.51 0.71
N ILE A 7 -10.41 27.20 0.23
CA ILE A 7 -10.68 26.05 -0.63
C ILE A 7 -10.26 26.41 -2.06
N LEU A 8 -9.58 25.50 -2.76
CA LEU A 8 -9.18 25.70 -4.15
C LEU A 8 -10.42 25.79 -5.05
N HIS A 9 -10.35 26.60 -6.12
CA HIS A 9 -11.46 26.70 -7.07
C HIS A 9 -11.74 25.32 -7.68
N GLY A 10 -12.98 24.83 -7.54
CA GLY A 10 -13.39 23.50 -8.02
C GLY A 10 -13.13 22.34 -7.06
N ALA A 11 -12.56 22.58 -5.87
CA ALA A 11 -12.41 21.54 -4.86
C ALA A 11 -13.71 21.37 -4.06
N TYR A 12 -14.21 20.13 -3.97
CA TYR A 12 -15.32 19.74 -3.09
C TYR A 12 -14.76 19.33 -1.72
N VAL A 13 -15.20 19.99 -0.65
CA VAL A 13 -14.83 19.61 0.72
C VAL A 13 -15.89 18.63 1.23
N PRO A 14 -15.52 17.39 1.58
CA PRO A 14 -16.46 16.43 2.13
C PRO A 14 -17.08 16.93 3.44
N GLN A 15 -18.32 16.52 3.70
CA GLN A 15 -18.98 16.79 4.98
C GLN A 15 -18.23 16.11 6.13
N GLU A 16 -18.16 16.78 7.29
CA GLU A 16 -17.55 16.23 8.49
C GLU A 16 -18.32 14.99 8.97
N ILE A 17 -17.61 13.87 9.08
CA ILE A 17 -18.17 12.62 9.59
C ILE A 17 -18.03 12.61 11.11
N LYS A 18 -19.14 12.52 11.83
CA LYS A 18 -19.14 12.40 13.30
C LYS A 18 -18.50 11.08 13.72
N SER A 19 -17.53 11.14 14.62
CA SER A 19 -16.78 9.96 15.06
C SER A 19 -17.59 9.01 15.96
N GLU A 20 -18.63 9.53 16.58
CA GLU A 20 -19.53 8.81 17.48
C GLU A 20 -20.36 7.79 16.68
N GLY A 21 -20.20 6.49 16.96
CA GLY A 21 -21.01 5.45 16.34
C GLY A 21 -20.50 4.93 14.98
N LEU A 22 -19.38 5.43 14.46
CA LEU A 22 -18.71 4.92 13.24
C LEU A 22 -18.52 3.39 13.24
N LEU A 23 -18.19 2.81 14.40
CA LEU A 23 -17.96 1.37 14.55
C LEU A 23 -19.25 0.55 14.76
N LYS A 24 -20.40 1.22 14.83
CA LYS A 24 -21.74 0.62 14.91
C LYS A 24 -22.55 0.86 13.62
N MET A 25 -21.85 1.16 12.53
CA MET A 25 -22.48 1.49 11.26
C MET A 25 -23.25 0.30 10.68
N ASP A 26 -24.56 0.48 10.57
CA ASP A 26 -25.45 -0.34 9.74
C ASP A 26 -25.36 0.12 8.28
N ILE A 27 -25.64 -0.79 7.32
CA ILE A 27 -25.62 -0.53 5.88
C ILE A 27 -26.64 0.56 5.49
N ASN A 28 -27.65 0.80 6.32
CA ASN A 28 -28.66 1.85 6.13
C ASN A 28 -28.24 3.25 6.62
N GLN A 29 -26.99 3.43 7.09
CA GLN A 29 -26.52 4.73 7.58
C GLN A 29 -26.05 5.67 6.44
N PRO A 30 -26.12 7.00 6.61
CA PRO A 30 -25.78 7.99 5.58
C PRO A 30 -24.35 7.92 5.01
N LEU A 31 -23.45 7.13 5.62
CA LEU A 31 -22.14 6.87 5.03
C LEU A 31 -22.22 6.03 3.74
N TRP A 32 -23.29 5.24 3.60
CA TRP A 32 -23.62 4.42 2.44
C TRP A 32 -24.63 5.08 1.50
N GLU A 33 -25.08 6.31 1.81
CA GLU A 33 -25.71 7.13 0.77
C GLU A 33 -24.63 7.34 -0.30
N ASP A 34 -24.94 7.02 -1.55
CA ASP A 34 -24.05 7.27 -2.68
C ASP A 34 -23.91 8.78 -2.89
N VAL A 35 -23.14 9.44 -2.01
CA VAL A 35 -22.83 10.88 -2.03
C VAL A 35 -22.24 11.28 -3.40
N TYR A 36 -21.67 10.31 -4.12
CA TYR A 36 -21.08 10.47 -5.45
C TYR A 36 -22.09 10.32 -6.62
N ILE A 37 -23.35 9.93 -6.38
CA ILE A 37 -24.37 9.76 -7.43
C ILE A 37 -25.49 10.79 -7.30
N ALA A 38 -25.92 11.12 -6.09
CA ALA A 38 -27.17 11.87 -5.89
C ALA A 38 -27.07 13.40 -6.12
N ASP A 39 -25.90 14.02 -5.91
CA ASP A 39 -25.73 15.48 -5.91
C ASP A 39 -24.60 15.97 -6.83
N LEU A 40 -24.38 15.33 -7.98
CA LEU A 40 -23.48 15.90 -8.97
C LEU A 40 -24.14 17.16 -9.56
N PRO A 41 -23.42 18.30 -9.65
CA PRO A 41 -24.00 19.60 -10.03
C PRO A 41 -24.73 19.60 -11.38
N ASP A 42 -24.45 18.59 -12.22
CA ASP A 42 -24.96 18.48 -13.58
C ASP A 42 -25.84 17.22 -13.78
N GLY A 43 -26.05 16.40 -12.74
CA GLY A 43 -26.69 15.08 -12.82
C GLY A 43 -25.94 14.04 -13.68
N LYS A 44 -24.77 14.39 -14.20
CA LYS A 44 -23.92 13.52 -15.01
C LYS A 44 -22.91 12.82 -14.12
N ALA A 45 -22.88 11.48 -14.16
CA ALA A 45 -21.86 10.67 -13.50
C ALA A 45 -20.45 11.12 -13.91
N PRO A 46 -19.46 11.12 -13.00
CA PRO A 46 -18.09 11.48 -13.35
C PRO A 46 -17.53 10.47 -14.37
N ASP A 47 -16.64 10.91 -15.25
CA ASP A 47 -16.12 10.02 -16.30
C ASP A 47 -15.35 8.83 -15.70
N TRP A 48 -14.73 8.96 -14.52
CA TRP A 48 -14.10 7.84 -13.82
C TRP A 48 -15.09 6.78 -13.31
N LEU A 49 -16.40 7.05 -13.35
CA LEU A 49 -17.49 6.15 -12.96
C LEU A 49 -18.29 5.64 -14.18
N GLY A 50 -18.39 6.44 -15.23
CA GLY A 50 -19.25 6.15 -16.39
C GLY A 50 -18.54 5.94 -17.72
N ASP A 51 -17.24 6.24 -17.83
CA ASP A 51 -16.45 6.09 -19.06
C ASP A 51 -15.45 4.94 -18.93
N GLU A 52 -15.69 3.87 -19.69
CA GLU A 52 -14.82 2.68 -19.73
C GLU A 52 -13.38 2.99 -20.17
N SER A 53 -13.19 4.01 -21.01
CA SER A 53 -11.85 4.42 -21.43
C SER A 53 -11.08 5.03 -20.25
N VAL A 54 -11.76 5.78 -19.38
CA VAL A 54 -11.19 6.36 -18.16
C VAL A 54 -10.89 5.25 -17.15
N HIS A 55 -11.80 4.29 -16.95
CA HIS A 55 -11.55 3.12 -16.10
C HIS A 55 -10.31 2.33 -16.55
N THR A 56 -10.21 2.07 -17.85
CA THR A 56 -9.08 1.36 -18.43
C THR A 56 -7.79 2.14 -18.24
N GLY A 57 -7.82 3.47 -18.43
CA GLY A 57 -6.68 4.35 -18.20
C GLY A 57 -6.23 4.37 -16.74
N ILE A 58 -7.16 4.44 -15.78
CA ILE A 58 -6.85 4.39 -14.34
C ILE A 58 -6.18 3.06 -13.98
N ARG A 59 -6.74 1.93 -14.45
CA ARG A 59 -6.17 0.60 -14.18
C ARG A 59 -4.76 0.48 -14.76
N ALA A 60 -4.55 0.90 -16.01
CA ALA A 60 -3.24 0.87 -16.64
C ALA A 60 -2.21 1.74 -15.90
N ALA A 61 -2.61 2.94 -15.44
CA ALA A 61 -1.75 3.81 -14.65
C ALA A 61 -1.37 3.18 -13.30
N GLN A 62 -2.34 2.58 -12.60
CA GLN A 62 -2.10 1.86 -11.35
C GLN A 62 -1.17 0.67 -11.55
N GLU A 63 -1.40 -0.13 -12.58
CA GLU A 63 -0.56 -1.29 -12.90
C GLU A 63 0.89 -0.86 -13.17
N ALA A 64 1.10 0.19 -13.97
CA ALA A 64 2.45 0.73 -14.21
C ALA A 64 3.15 1.19 -12.92
N ILE A 65 2.43 1.85 -12.02
CA ILE A 65 2.96 2.29 -10.71
C ILE A 65 3.30 1.07 -9.85
N ASN A 66 2.40 0.11 -9.75
CA ASN A 66 2.59 -1.11 -8.96
C ASN A 66 3.79 -1.92 -9.46
N CYS A 67 3.91 -2.13 -10.78
CA CYS A 67 5.06 -2.83 -11.37
C CYS A 67 6.38 -2.14 -11.02
N LYS A 68 6.43 -0.80 -11.04
CA LYS A 68 7.62 -0.05 -10.64
C LYS A 68 7.95 -0.27 -9.17
N GLN A 69 6.95 -0.25 -8.29
CA GLN A 69 7.14 -0.50 -6.86
C GLN A 69 7.60 -1.93 -6.58
N ASP A 70 7.01 -2.92 -7.25
CA ASP A 70 7.40 -4.31 -7.11
C ASP A 70 8.84 -4.55 -7.58
N LEU A 71 9.29 -3.92 -8.66
CA LEU A 71 10.68 -4.01 -9.08
C LEU A 71 11.65 -3.46 -8.02
N LEU A 72 11.31 -2.33 -7.38
CA LEU A 72 12.10 -1.78 -6.29
C LEU A 72 12.14 -2.73 -5.09
N ARG A 73 11.00 -3.34 -4.75
CA ARG A 73 10.89 -4.31 -3.66
C ARG A 73 11.69 -5.58 -3.94
N CYS A 74 11.57 -6.16 -5.14
CA CYS A 74 12.35 -7.32 -5.56
C CYS A 74 13.86 -7.04 -5.51
N HIS A 75 14.29 -5.83 -5.92
CA HIS A 75 15.69 -5.44 -5.82
C HIS A 75 16.18 -5.40 -4.37
N ALA A 76 15.40 -4.80 -3.47
CA ALA A 76 15.72 -4.75 -2.05
C ALA A 76 15.75 -6.16 -1.41
N GLU A 77 14.76 -7.00 -1.71
CA GLU A 77 14.70 -8.39 -1.24
C GLU A 77 15.92 -9.19 -1.72
N HIS A 78 16.29 -9.06 -3.00
CA HIS A 78 17.48 -9.70 -3.56
C HIS A 78 18.76 -9.29 -2.82
N LEU A 79 18.96 -7.99 -2.57
CA LEU A 79 20.12 -7.50 -1.83
C LEU A 79 20.15 -8.04 -0.40
N ASN A 80 19.01 -8.04 0.29
CA ASN A 80 18.89 -8.57 1.64
C ASN A 80 19.21 -10.07 1.72
N LEU A 81 18.66 -10.88 0.80
CA LEU A 81 18.92 -12.31 0.75
C LEU A 81 20.40 -12.61 0.48
N CYS A 82 21.01 -11.88 -0.45
CA CYS A 82 22.44 -12.05 -0.76
C CYS A 82 23.33 -11.66 0.44
N ALA A 83 23.01 -10.56 1.13
CA ALA A 83 23.74 -10.14 2.33
C ALA A 83 23.60 -11.16 3.46
N TRP A 84 22.37 -11.62 3.72
CA TRP A 84 22.09 -12.63 4.74
C TRP A 84 22.80 -13.95 4.43
N TYR A 85 22.68 -14.47 3.19
CA TYR A 85 23.34 -15.71 2.79
C TYR A 85 24.85 -15.65 2.95
N ARG A 86 25.49 -14.54 2.55
CA ARG A 86 26.94 -14.36 2.73
C ARG A 86 27.33 -14.37 4.20
N SER A 87 26.57 -13.69 5.04
CA SER A 87 26.79 -13.66 6.49
C SER A 87 26.69 -15.07 7.07
N GLU A 88 25.60 -15.78 6.77
CA GLU A 88 25.32 -17.11 7.29
C GLU A 88 26.38 -18.11 6.82
N PHE A 89 26.67 -18.14 5.52
CA PHE A 89 27.69 -19.01 4.94
C PHE A 89 29.07 -18.76 5.59
N THR A 90 29.44 -17.51 5.82
CA THR A 90 30.71 -17.17 6.46
C THR A 90 30.74 -17.65 7.92
N ALA A 91 29.64 -17.50 8.67
CA ALA A 91 29.52 -17.98 10.03
C ALA A 91 29.62 -19.51 10.09
N THR A 92 28.88 -20.23 9.24
CA THR A 92 28.92 -21.69 9.16
C THR A 92 30.31 -22.19 8.78
N LYS A 93 30.93 -21.59 7.76
CA LYS A 93 32.27 -21.96 7.33
C LYS A 93 33.29 -21.80 8.46
N ARG A 94 33.25 -20.68 9.19
CA ARG A 94 34.10 -20.48 10.37
C ARG A 94 33.84 -21.56 11.41
N ALA A 95 32.58 -21.88 11.72
CA ALA A 95 32.27 -22.94 12.68
C ALA A 95 32.84 -24.30 12.26
N CYS A 96 32.76 -24.66 10.98
CA CYS A 96 33.36 -25.89 10.43
C CYS A 96 34.90 -25.88 10.50
N ASP A 97 35.53 -24.75 10.19
CA ASP A 97 36.99 -24.62 10.25
C ASP A 97 37.49 -24.75 11.71
N LEU A 98 36.76 -24.18 12.67
CA LEU A 98 37.07 -24.32 14.11
C LEU A 98 36.82 -25.75 14.63
N SER A 99 35.74 -26.42 14.20
CA SER A 99 35.45 -27.80 14.64
C SER A 99 36.39 -28.83 14.01
N SER A 100 36.96 -28.54 12.85
CA SER A 100 37.99 -29.38 12.21
C SER A 100 39.32 -29.38 13.00
N GLY A 101 39.52 -28.41 13.90
CA GLY A 101 40.71 -28.30 14.78
C GLY A 101 40.44 -28.61 16.25
N VAL A 102 39.18 -28.76 16.69
CA VAL A 102 38.81 -28.97 18.09
C VAL A 102 37.77 -30.07 18.20
N LEU A 103 38.08 -31.11 18.98
CA LEU A 103 37.13 -32.15 19.38
C LEU A 103 36.01 -31.48 20.21
N VAL A 104 34.91 -31.12 19.56
CA VAL A 104 33.75 -30.50 20.23
C VAL A 104 33.03 -31.58 21.03
N LEU A 105 33.42 -31.75 22.29
CA LEU A 105 32.64 -32.49 23.28
C LEU A 105 31.42 -31.65 23.63
N PHE A 106 30.29 -31.94 22.97
CA PHE A 106 28.98 -31.42 23.39
C PHE A 106 28.60 -32.05 24.73
N THR A 107 28.79 -31.32 25.83
CA THR A 107 28.06 -31.59 27.07
C THR A 107 26.70 -30.88 26.97
N MET A 108 25.64 -31.66 26.78
CA MET A 108 24.27 -31.20 26.99
C MET A 108 24.06 -30.83 28.46
N VAL A 109 23.47 -29.67 28.72
CA VAL A 109 22.69 -29.37 29.92
C VAL A 109 21.27 -29.06 29.46
#